data_AF-A0A7C5XZB7-F1
#
_entry.id   AF-A0A7C5XZB7-F1
#
_cell.length_a   1.000
_cell.length_b   1.000
_cell.length_c   1.000
_cell.angle_alpha   90.00
_cell.angle_beta   90.00
_cell.angle_gamma   90.00
#
_symmetry.space_group_name_H-M   'P 1'
#
loop_
_entity.id
_entity.type
_entity.pdbx_description
1 polymer ?
#
loop_
_entity_poly.entity_id
_entity_poly.type
_entity_poly.pdbx_seq_one_letter_code
_entity_poly.pdbx_strand_id
1 'polypeptide(L)'
;MTSGHHVQVAGSLVEGSSRYDEATKTLRFAMADENGHQLQVEYDGVKPGNFEDATQVVAVGVYRDGVFRADQLLVKCPSKYQGIEKPGDAQRS
;
A
#
# COMPACT_ATOMS: atom_id res chain seq x y z
N MET A 1 -18.74 17.81 17.24
CA MET A 1 -18.49 16.47 16.68
C MET A 1 -16.99 16.30 16.66
N THR A 2 -16.45 15.53 17.59
CA THR A 2 -15.00 15.44 17.81
C THR A 2 -14.38 14.72 16.61
N SER A 3 -13.71 15.48 15.75
CA SER A 3 -12.89 14.96 14.66
C SER A 3 -11.79 14.09 15.24
N GLY A 4 -12.00 12.76 15.28
CA GLY A 4 -10.92 11.82 15.57
C GLY A 4 -9.81 12.07 14.56
N HIS A 5 -8.64 12.49 15.05
CA HIS A 5 -7.51 12.88 14.22
C HIS A 5 -6.94 11.63 13.53
N HIS A 6 -7.55 11.25 12.41
CA HIS A 6 -6.94 10.28 11.50
C HIS A 6 -5.73 10.96 10.88
N VAL A 7 -4.59 10.31 11.01
CA VAL A 7 -3.33 10.72 10.43
C VAL A 7 -3.10 9.92 9.15
N GLN A 8 -2.43 10.55 8.19
CA GLN A 8 -2.02 9.89 6.95
C GLN A 8 -0.52 9.73 6.96
N VAL A 9 -0.04 8.52 6.75
CA VAL A 9 1.39 8.21 6.66
C VAL A 9 1.66 7.64 5.29
N ALA A 10 2.53 8.32 4.53
CA ALA A 10 3.00 7.86 3.24
C ALA A 10 4.39 7.24 3.39
N GLY A 11 4.61 6.11 2.72
CA GLY A 11 5.90 5.44 2.72
C GLY A 11 6.02 4.43 1.58
N SER A 12 7.18 3.82 1.51
CA SER A 12 7.46 2.72 0.59
C SER A 12 7.20 1.40 1.31
N LEU A 13 6.51 0.47 0.65
CA LEU A 13 6.34 -0.88 1.19
C LEU A 13 7.71 -1.56 1.28
N VAL A 14 8.03 -2.13 2.44
CA VAL A 14 9.23 -2.96 2.58
C VAL A 14 8.90 -4.36 2.05
N GLU A 15 9.51 -4.74 0.93
CA GLU A 15 9.32 -6.07 0.33
C GLU A 15 9.63 -7.19 1.34
N GLY A 16 8.79 -8.22 1.37
CA GLY A 16 8.91 -9.34 2.32
C GLY A 16 8.46 -9.04 3.75
N SER A 17 8.06 -7.80 4.07
CA SER A 17 7.55 -7.44 5.41
C SER A 17 6.05 -7.66 5.58
N SER A 18 5.31 -7.83 4.49
CA SER A 18 3.86 -8.01 4.54
C SER A 18 3.47 -9.41 5.01
N ARG A 19 2.67 -9.48 6.06
CA ARG A 19 2.10 -10.69 6.64
C ARG A 19 0.59 -10.53 6.74
N TYR A 20 -0.13 -11.38 6.03
CA TYR A 20 -1.58 -11.47 6.14
C TYR A 20 -1.96 -12.58 7.10
N ASP A 21 -2.81 -12.28 8.07
CA ASP A 21 -3.36 -13.25 9.01
C ASP A 21 -4.77 -13.64 8.55
N GLU A 22 -4.93 -14.88 8.07
CA GLU A 22 -6.22 -15.37 7.56
C GLU A 22 -7.25 -15.58 8.68
N ALA A 23 -6.81 -15.81 9.92
CA ALA A 23 -7.69 -16.06 11.04
C ALA A 23 -8.39 -14.77 11.50
N THR A 24 -7.64 -13.65 11.54
CA THR A 24 -8.19 -12.34 11.93
C THR A 24 -8.54 -11.45 10.75
N LYS A 25 -8.17 -11.84 9.52
CA LYS A 25 -8.28 -11.02 8.30
C LYS A 25 -7.55 -9.68 8.43
N THR A 26 -6.40 -9.70 9.09
CA THR A 26 -5.60 -8.52 9.37
C THR A 26 -4.31 -8.57 8.56
N LEU A 27 -4.04 -7.50 7.82
CA LEU A 27 -2.78 -7.31 7.09
C LEU A 27 -1.81 -6.50 7.95
N ARG A 28 -0.63 -7.06 8.21
CA ARG A 28 0.47 -6.38 8.89
C ARG A 28 1.63 -6.18 7.93
N PHE A 29 2.22 -5.01 7.89
CA PHE A 29 3.36 -4.73 7.02
C PHE A 29 4.22 -3.60 7.56
N ALA A 30 5.46 -3.51 7.10
CA ALA A 30 6.33 -2.39 7.40
C ALA A 30 6.37 -1.41 6.23
N MET A 31 6.24 -0.12 6.54
CA MET A 31 6.53 0.96 5.61
C MET A 31 7.83 1.65 6.01
N ALA A 32 8.66 2.00 5.04
CA ALA A 32 9.81 2.86 5.25
C ALA A 32 9.48 4.29 4.82
N ASP A 33 9.82 5.27 5.65
CA ASP A 33 9.77 6.69 5.28
C ASP A 33 11.07 7.13 4.56
N GLU A 34 11.12 8.38 4.11
CA GLU A 34 12.29 8.96 3.43
C GLU A 34 13.55 9.01 4.30
N ASN A 35 13.40 9.05 5.63
CA ASN A 35 14.50 8.98 6.59
C ASN A 35 14.95 7.54 6.88
N GLY A 36 14.30 6.54 6.29
CA GLY A 36 14.59 5.12 6.52
C GLY A 36 14.01 4.56 7.82
N HIS A 37 13.14 5.29 8.53
CA HIS A 37 12.43 4.73 9.68
C HIS A 37 11.37 3.75 9.20
N GLN A 38 11.31 2.60 9.86
CA GLN A 38 10.31 1.57 9.60
C GLN A 38 9.14 1.73 10.56
N LEU A 39 7.93 1.84 10.01
CA LEU A 39 6.69 1.91 10.76
C LEU A 39 5.89 0.61 10.55
N GLN A 40 5.50 -0.02 11.66
CA GLN A 40 4.57 -1.14 11.62
C GLN A 40 3.14 -0.64 11.42
N VAL A 41 2.52 -1.11 10.35
CA VAL A 41 1.14 -0.81 9.99
C VAL A 41 0.31 -2.08 10.10
N GLU A 42 -0.81 -1.97 10.80
CA GLU A 42 -1.84 -3.00 10.91
C GLU A 42 -3.11 -2.48 10.23
N TYR A 43 -3.56 -3.18 9.21
CA TYR A 43 -4.78 -2.89 8.46
C TYR A 43 -5.78 -4.01 8.67
N ASP A 44 -6.94 -3.67 9.22
CA ASP A 44 -8.02 -4.63 9.43
C ASP A 44 -8.89 -4.71 8.16
N GLY A 45 -8.60 -5.68 7.32
CA GLY A 45 -9.25 -5.80 6.02
C GLY A 45 -8.48 -6.64 5.01
N VAL A 46 -9.08 -6.79 3.83
CA VAL A 46 -8.51 -7.58 2.75
C VAL A 46 -7.35 -6.83 2.11
N LYS A 47 -6.20 -7.49 1.97
CA LYS A 47 -5.04 -6.98 1.23
C LYS A 47 -5.46 -6.59 -0.20
N PRO A 48 -5.22 -5.34 -0.65
CA PRO A 48 -5.45 -4.96 -2.04
C PRO A 48 -4.60 -5.85 -2.98
N GLY A 49 -5.18 -6.33 -4.08
CA GLY A 49 -4.46 -7.22 -5.00
C GLY A 49 -3.21 -6.59 -5.62
N ASN A 50 -3.22 -5.27 -5.82
CA ASN A 50 -2.11 -4.47 -6.37
C ASN A 50 -1.20 -3.87 -5.28
N PHE A 51 -1.24 -4.41 -4.06
CA PHE A 51 -0.45 -3.90 -2.94
C PHE A 51 1.05 -4.15 -3.10
N GLU A 52 1.42 -5.30 -3.67
CA GLU A 52 2.84 -5.69 -3.85
C GLU A 52 3.49 -4.94 -5.02
N ASP A 53 2.70 -4.55 -6.03
CA ASP A 53 3.16 -3.75 -7.17
C ASP A 53 3.11 -2.23 -6.91
N ALA A 54 2.73 -1.81 -5.70
CA ALA A 54 2.59 -0.39 -5.36
C ALA A 54 3.97 0.24 -5.13
N THR A 55 4.28 1.32 -5.87
CA THR A 55 5.51 2.11 -5.65
C THR A 55 5.41 3.00 -4.42
N GLN A 56 4.20 3.39 -4.01
CA GLN A 56 3.97 4.16 -2.81
C GLN A 56 2.68 3.71 -2.13
N VAL A 57 2.74 3.55 -0.81
CA VAL A 57 1.59 3.19 0.02
C VAL A 57 1.30 4.33 0.98
N VAL A 58 0.03 4.71 1.08
CA VAL A 58 -0.45 5.71 2.03
C VAL A 58 -1.46 5.04 2.95
N ALA A 59 -1.14 4.99 4.24
CA ALA A 59 -2.02 4.46 5.28
C ALA A 59 -2.72 5.61 5.99
N VAL A 60 -4.05 5.52 6.12
CA VAL A 60 -4.87 6.49 6.84
C VAL A 60 -5.47 5.81 8.05
N GLY A 61 -5.25 6.37 9.23
CA GLY A 61 -5.65 5.72 10.46
C GLY A 61 -5.18 6.42 11.71
N VAL A 62 -4.96 5.67 12.78
CA VAL A 62 -4.52 6.19 14.07
C VAL A 62 -3.30 5.43 14.58
N TYR A 63 -2.33 6.16 15.13
CA TYR A 63 -1.19 5.56 15.80
C TYR A 63 -1.53 5.31 17.28
N ARG A 64 -1.45 4.05 17.71
CA ARG A 64 -1.71 3.65 19.10
C ARG A 64 -0.77 2.52 19.53
N ASP A 65 -0.26 2.61 20.75
CA ASP A 65 0.52 1.53 21.37
C ASP A 65 1.75 1.08 20.54
N GLY A 66 2.36 2.01 19.79
CA GLY A 66 3.52 1.71 18.96
C GLY A 66 3.19 1.18 17.55
N VAL A 67 1.91 0.92 17.26
CA VAL A 67 1.43 0.36 15.99
C VAL A 67 0.53 1.36 15.29
N PHE A 68 0.70 1.50 13.98
CA PHE A 68 -0.19 2.31 13.17
C PHE A 68 -1.39 1.46 12.71
N ARG A 69 -2.57 1.71 13.29
CA ARG A 69 -3.80 1.05 12.83
C ARG A 69 -4.40 1.83 11.69
N ALA A 70 -4.32 1.27 10.49
CA ALA A 70 -4.89 1.83 9.28
C ALA A 70 -6.35 1.37 9.12
N ASP A 71 -7.24 2.32 8.93
CA ASP A 71 -8.63 2.08 8.53
C ASP A 71 -8.77 2.09 7.00
N GLN A 72 -7.84 2.75 6.31
CA GLN A 72 -7.84 2.85 4.85
C GLN A 72 -6.41 2.78 4.31
N LEU A 73 -6.21 1.99 3.26
CA LEU A 73 -4.97 1.92 2.50
C LEU A 73 -5.18 2.47 1.09
N LEU A 74 -4.30 3.38 0.69
CA LEU A 74 -4.25 3.96 -0.65
C LEU A 74 -2.91 3.54 -1.26
N VAL A 75 -2.99 2.70 -2.29
CA VAL A 75 -1.82 2.27 -3.06
C VAL A 75 -1.72 3.10 -4.33
N LYS A 76 -0.54 3.66 -4.58
CA LYS A 76 -0.24 4.31 -5.86
C LYS A 76 0.54 3.34 -6.73
N CYS A 77 -0.04 3.00 -7.87
CA CYS A 77 0.68 2.30 -8.92
C CYS A 77 1.58 3.30 -9.67
N PRO A 78 2.72 2.87 -10.21
CA PRO A 78 3.46 3.66 -11.17
C PRO A 78 2.63 3.74 -12.45
N SER A 79 1.78 4.75 -12.57
CA SER A 79 1.04 5.04 -13.79
C SER A 79 2.02 5.59 -14.84
N LYS A 80 2.85 4.73 -15.42
CA LYS A 80 3.55 4.95 -16.68
C LYS A 80 3.69 3.62 -17.42
N TYR A 81 3.03 3.57 -18.57
CA TYR A 81 3.12 2.56 -19.63
C TYR A 81 2.44 1.19 -19.39
N GLN A 82 1.10 1.20 -19.42
CA GLN A 82 0.37 0.22 -20.24
C GLN A 82 -0.15 0.92 -21.51
N GLY A 83 0.77 1.57 -22.21
CA GLY A 83 0.59 1.97 -23.60
C GLY A 83 1.61 1.19 -24.40
N ILE A 84 1.47 -0.14 -24.44
CA ILE A 84 2.16 -0.91 -25.47
C ILE A 84 1.47 -0.49 -26.77
N GLU A 85 2.08 0.50 -27.43
CA GLU A 85 1.95 0.71 -28.85
C GLU A 85 2.03 -0.67 -29.50
N LYS A 86 1.01 -1.07 -30.26
CA LYS A 86 1.14 -2.19 -31.18
C LYS A 86 1.64 -1.63 -32.50
N PRO A 87 2.96 -1.65 -32.82
CA PRO A 87 3.38 -1.57 -34.20
C PRO A 87 3.21 -2.97 -34.81
N GLY A 88 2.40 -3.09 -35.86
CA GLY A 88 2.49 -4.24 -36.76
C GLY A 88 1.17 -4.91 -37.13
N ASP A 89 0.39 -4.25 -38.00
CA ASP A 89 -0.39 -4.94 -39.03
C ASP A 89 0.22 -4.58 -40.40
N ALA A 90 1.47 -4.99 -40.60
CA ALA A 90 2.02 -5.21 -41.93
C ALA A 90 1.85 -6.69 -42.25
N GLN A 91 0.63 -7.09 -42.60
CA GLN A 91 0.34 -8.43 -43.12
C GLN A 91 -0.42 -8.32 -44.44
N ARG A 92 0.35 -8.41 -45.52
CA ARG A 92 0.10 -9.29 -46.69
C ARG A 92 -1.18 -9.03 -47.50
N SER A 93 -1.04 -8.43 -48.68
CA SER A 93 -1.20 -9.08 -50.01
C SER A 93 -1.06 -8.06 -51.13
#